data_AF-A0A221JZD0-F1
#
_entry.id   AF-A0A221JZD0-F1
#
_cell.length_a   1.000
_cell.length_b   1.000
_cell.length_c   1.000
_cell.angle_alpha   90.00
_cell.angle_beta   90.00
_cell.angle_gamma   90.00
#
_symmetry.space_group_name_H-M   'P 1'
#
loop_
_entity.id
_entity.type
_entity.pdbx_description
1 polymer ?
#
loop_
_entity_poly.entity_id
_entity_poly.type
_entity_poly.pdbx_seq_one_letter_code
_entity_poly.pdbx_strand_id
1 'polypeptide(L)'
;MRKILLPFALLLNACMPVTHNDTATRAIAGAAPLPAMKTFATPHPVQTAKSNADLAQDFLELSFELESGRALPVFTRFEGPISVRIIGAPPLSLGSDLNRLIGRLRTEAQIDITRTTSPQANITIQAVSRQQIRNTLPDAACFVVPNVTSLDEYRALRRSPRTSWTSLQTRERLAIFLPNDASPQEARDCLHEELAQAIGPLNDLYRLPDSVFNDDNVHTVLTGFDMMILRAYYAPDLQSGMSRAQVAARLPQVLARINPDGQGRPIQPVSRTPRAWSDAVQSALGPGATPNQRRTAAADALNIAKQMGWTDHRRAFAHYANGRLLMATDPDAAQLHFAQADRFYAATPGAELHRAYVATQLAAYAITQGDGDHALRLIEPQLALATSHENAALLSTLLMLRAEALALTGQSAEARTVRVDSLGWARYGFGPDWAVRAKEREIASLNPLN
;
A
#
# COMPACT_ATOMS: atom_id res chain seq x y z
N MET A 1 27.55 9.73 14.72
CA MET A 1 26.51 8.68 14.68
C MET A 1 25.65 8.91 13.43
N ARG A 2 25.89 8.16 12.35
CA ARG A 2 25.19 8.32 11.06
C ARG A 2 23.99 7.38 11.02
N LYS A 3 22.78 7.94 11.00
CA LYS A 3 21.53 7.20 10.81
C LYS A 3 21.45 6.73 9.35
N ILE A 4 21.23 5.44 9.15
CA ILE A 4 21.10 4.80 7.84
C ILE A 4 19.66 5.02 7.37
N LEU A 5 19.49 5.41 6.10
CA LEU A 5 18.26 5.92 5.48
C LEU A 5 17.66 4.80 4.62
N LEU A 6 16.41 4.44 4.87
CA LEU A 6 15.69 3.33 4.22
C LEU A 6 14.19 3.61 4.15
N PRO A 7 13.47 2.94 3.22
CA PRO A 7 12.06 3.16 2.99
C PRO A 7 11.26 2.74 4.22
N PHE A 8 10.49 3.66 4.77
CA PHE A 8 9.56 3.43 5.87
C PHE A 8 8.23 3.01 5.25
N ALA A 9 8.12 1.73 4.90
CA ALA A 9 6.82 1.11 4.63
C ALA A 9 5.99 1.11 5.93
N LEU A 10 5.24 2.19 6.16
CA LEU A 10 4.27 2.28 7.24
C LEU A 10 3.16 1.28 6.96
N LEU A 11 3.21 0.14 7.64
CA LEU A 11 2.18 -0.91 7.59
C LEU A 11 0.84 -0.40 8.13
N LEU A 12 0.09 0.35 7.33
CA LEU A 12 -1.33 0.64 7.62
C LEU A 12 -2.25 -0.41 7.02
N ASN A 13 -1.78 -1.14 6.02
CA ASN A 13 -2.48 -2.29 5.47
C ASN A 13 -2.09 -3.64 6.09
N ALA A 14 -0.98 -3.71 6.83
CA ALA A 14 -0.63 -4.89 7.64
C ALA A 14 -0.76 -4.67 9.16
N CYS A 15 -1.18 -3.48 9.63
CA CYS A 15 -1.57 -3.25 11.02
C CYS A 15 -3.04 -2.83 11.13
N MET A 16 -3.92 -3.76 10.76
CA MET A 16 -4.88 -4.18 11.77
C MET A 16 -4.08 -4.97 12.81
N PRO A 17 -3.75 -4.41 13.99
CA PRO A 17 -3.30 -5.25 15.07
C PRO A 17 -4.46 -6.19 15.39
N VAL A 18 -4.41 -7.42 14.87
CA VAL A 18 -4.98 -8.54 15.59
C VAL A 18 -4.23 -8.51 16.92
N THR A 19 -4.89 -8.05 17.97
CA THR A 19 -4.36 -8.11 19.33
C THR A 19 -3.78 -9.50 19.51
N HIS A 20 -2.45 -9.60 19.59
CA HIS A 20 -1.76 -10.82 19.96
C HIS A 20 -2.06 -11.05 21.44
N ASN A 21 -3.24 -11.59 21.72
CA ASN A 21 -3.41 -12.36 22.93
C ASN A 21 -2.64 -13.66 22.67
N ASP A 22 -1.39 -13.70 23.12
CA ASP A 22 -0.55 -14.89 23.29
C ASP A 22 -1.14 -15.83 24.36
N THR A 23 -2.46 -16.03 24.34
CA THR A 23 -3.07 -17.21 24.94
C THR A 23 -3.24 -18.21 23.82
N ALA A 24 -2.28 -19.14 23.75
CA ALA A 24 -2.41 -20.40 23.03
C ALA A 24 -3.69 -21.10 23.50
N THR A 25 -4.80 -20.76 22.87
CA THR A 25 -6.09 -21.36 23.15
C THR A 25 -6.10 -22.65 22.35
N ARG A 26 -6.26 -23.78 23.05
CA ARG A 26 -6.33 -25.13 22.46
C ARG A 26 -7.07 -25.07 21.13
N ALA A 27 -6.46 -25.65 20.09
CA ALA A 27 -7.11 -25.88 18.81
C ALA A 27 -8.53 -26.42 19.07
N ILE A 28 -9.54 -25.67 18.62
CA ILE A 28 -10.92 -26.12 18.68
C ILE A 28 -11.02 -27.30 17.72
N ALA A 29 -10.96 -28.51 18.27
CA ALA A 29 -11.30 -29.71 17.54
C ALA A 29 -12.77 -29.56 17.09
N GLY A 30 -13.00 -29.49 15.76
CA GLY A 30 -14.34 -29.41 15.18
C GLY A 30 -14.67 -28.15 14.36
N ALA A 31 -13.73 -27.23 14.10
CA ALA A 31 -14.00 -26.12 13.18
C ALA A 31 -14.20 -26.64 11.75
N ALA A 32 -15.28 -26.20 11.08
CA ALA A 32 -15.54 -26.54 9.68
C ALA A 32 -14.35 -26.12 8.79
N PRO A 33 -14.03 -26.88 7.73
CA PRO A 33 -12.96 -26.52 6.82
C PRO A 33 -13.25 -25.16 6.16
N LEU A 34 -12.22 -24.31 6.02
CA LEU A 34 -12.35 -23.06 5.28
C LEU A 34 -12.56 -23.35 3.78
N PRO A 35 -13.34 -22.52 3.05
CA PRO A 35 -13.50 -22.65 1.62
C PRO A 35 -12.16 -22.44 0.88
N ALA A 36 -12.10 -22.84 -0.38
CA ALA A 36 -10.92 -22.60 -1.22
C ALA A 36 -10.55 -21.11 -1.27
N MET A 37 -9.25 -20.82 -1.26
CA MET A 37 -8.75 -19.45 -1.38
C MET A 37 -9.14 -18.86 -2.74
N LYS A 38 -9.70 -17.66 -2.72
CA LYS A 38 -10.02 -16.89 -3.93
C LYS A 38 -8.80 -16.10 -4.43
N THR A 39 -8.80 -15.76 -5.70
CA THR A 39 -7.80 -14.90 -6.32
C THR A 39 -8.48 -13.94 -7.29
N PHE A 40 -7.87 -12.78 -7.52
CA PHE A 40 -8.34 -11.87 -8.56
C PHE A 40 -7.97 -12.42 -9.94
N ALA A 41 -8.91 -12.34 -10.90
CA ALA A 41 -8.72 -12.90 -12.23
C ALA A 41 -8.16 -11.88 -13.22
N THR A 42 -8.76 -10.69 -13.30
CA THR A 42 -8.45 -9.67 -14.30
C THR A 42 -8.28 -8.30 -13.65
N PRO A 43 -7.13 -7.64 -13.83
CA PRO A 43 -6.95 -6.25 -13.43
C PRO A 43 -7.90 -5.32 -14.20
N HIS A 44 -8.43 -4.30 -13.52
CA HIS A 44 -9.23 -3.25 -14.13
C HIS A 44 -8.55 -1.89 -13.95
N PRO A 45 -7.42 -1.63 -14.64
CA PRO A 45 -6.67 -0.40 -14.45
C PRO A 45 -7.47 0.81 -14.92
N VAL A 46 -7.57 1.83 -14.06
CA VAL A 46 -8.13 3.13 -14.41
C VAL A 46 -7.02 4.01 -14.95
N GLN A 47 -7.20 4.59 -16.14
CA GLN A 47 -6.22 5.52 -16.69
C GLN A 47 -6.09 6.77 -15.82
N THR A 48 -4.87 7.29 -15.69
CA THR A 48 -4.65 8.53 -14.92
C THR A 48 -5.37 9.71 -15.56
N ALA A 49 -6.01 10.51 -14.71
CA ALA A 49 -6.79 11.68 -15.11
C ALA A 49 -6.03 13.00 -14.87
N LYS A 50 -4.72 12.97 -14.62
CA LYS A 50 -3.93 14.15 -14.23
C LYS A 50 -3.47 14.99 -15.43
N SER A 51 -3.25 16.28 -15.19
CA SER A 51 -2.61 17.17 -16.16
C SER A 51 -1.14 16.80 -16.36
N ASN A 52 -0.57 17.13 -17.52
CA ASN A 52 0.85 16.87 -17.79
C ASN A 52 1.77 17.72 -16.89
N ALA A 53 1.32 18.89 -16.45
CA ALA A 53 2.09 19.72 -15.52
C ALA A 53 2.17 19.05 -14.13
N ASP A 54 1.05 18.55 -13.62
CA ASP A 54 1.01 17.86 -12.32
C ASP A 54 1.81 16.55 -12.37
N LEU A 55 1.66 15.75 -13.44
CA LEU A 55 2.44 14.53 -13.65
C LEU A 55 3.94 14.81 -13.72
N ALA A 56 4.36 15.90 -14.39
CA ALA A 56 5.77 16.27 -14.45
C ALA A 56 6.33 16.65 -13.07
N GLN A 57 5.55 17.37 -12.26
CA GLN A 57 5.94 17.71 -10.90
C GLN A 57 6.04 16.45 -10.02
N ASP A 58 5.03 15.58 -10.08
CA ASP A 58 4.99 14.31 -9.35
C ASP A 58 6.18 13.42 -9.72
N PHE A 59 6.47 13.28 -11.02
CA PHE A 59 7.62 12.53 -11.50
C PHE A 59 8.93 13.01 -10.87
N LEU A 60 9.14 14.33 -10.83
CA LEU A 60 10.38 14.91 -10.31
C LEU A 60 10.50 14.73 -8.80
N GLU A 61 9.41 14.86 -8.04
CA GLU A 61 9.42 14.67 -6.58
C GLU A 61 9.57 13.20 -6.19
N LEU A 62 9.00 12.29 -6.99
CA LEU A 62 9.17 10.85 -6.81
C LEU A 62 10.61 10.39 -7.14
N SER A 63 11.22 10.96 -8.18
CA SER A 63 12.45 10.41 -8.77
C SER A 63 13.76 11.00 -8.23
N PHE A 64 13.74 12.20 -7.64
CA PHE A 64 14.95 12.94 -7.25
C PHE A 64 15.12 13.16 -5.75
N GLU A 65 14.28 12.56 -4.93
CA GLU A 65 14.39 12.56 -3.47
C GLU A 65 14.25 11.11 -2.98
N LEU A 66 14.80 10.81 -1.82
CA LEU A 66 14.47 9.60 -1.04
C LEU A 66 13.42 9.98 0.00
N GLU A 67 12.72 9.00 0.56
CA GLU A 67 11.76 9.23 1.66
C GLU A 67 12.36 9.95 2.86
N SER A 68 13.66 9.74 3.11
CA SER A 68 14.40 10.50 4.12
C SER A 68 14.53 12.01 3.87
N GLY A 69 14.11 12.50 2.69
CA GLY A 69 14.34 13.86 2.20
C GLY A 69 15.73 14.07 1.58
N ARG A 70 16.57 13.04 1.52
CA ARG A 70 17.88 13.13 0.87
C ARG A 70 17.73 13.16 -0.65
N ALA A 71 18.29 14.18 -1.29
CA ALA A 71 18.26 14.31 -2.74
C ALA A 71 19.05 13.17 -3.43
N LEU A 72 18.51 12.69 -4.55
CA LEU A 72 19.21 11.86 -5.52
C LEU A 72 19.83 12.80 -6.57
N PRO A 73 21.15 12.80 -6.75
CA PRO A 73 21.82 13.80 -7.58
C PRO A 73 21.54 13.62 -9.08
N VAL A 74 21.27 12.38 -9.50
CA VAL A 74 21.04 11.99 -10.89
C VAL A 74 19.90 11.00 -10.99
N PHE A 75 19.24 11.01 -12.15
CA PHE A 75 18.30 9.99 -12.56
C PHE A 75 19.02 8.66 -12.78
N THR A 76 18.43 7.54 -12.34
CA THR A 76 18.98 6.20 -12.55
C THR A 76 17.88 5.23 -12.97
N ARG A 77 18.16 4.39 -13.95
CA ARG A 77 17.30 3.29 -14.39
C ARG A 77 18.12 2.12 -14.93
N PHE A 78 17.47 1.04 -15.32
CA PHE A 78 18.10 0.05 -16.20
C PHE A 78 18.08 0.59 -17.64
N GLU A 79 19.21 0.54 -18.34
CA GLU A 79 19.30 1.04 -19.73
C GLU A 79 18.97 -0.02 -20.79
N GLY A 80 18.80 -1.28 -20.39
CA GLY A 80 18.47 -2.40 -21.28
C GLY A 80 17.32 -3.24 -20.74
N PRO A 81 17.02 -4.38 -21.42
CA PRO A 81 15.99 -5.31 -20.98
C PRO A 81 16.22 -5.76 -19.54
N ILE A 82 15.15 -5.76 -18.75
CA ILE A 82 15.18 -6.11 -17.33
C ILE A 82 14.85 -7.58 -17.18
N SER A 83 15.69 -8.32 -16.46
CA SER A 83 15.44 -9.72 -16.11
C SER A 83 15.20 -9.88 -14.61
N VAL A 84 14.16 -10.63 -14.24
CA VAL A 84 13.73 -10.85 -12.85
C VAL A 84 13.73 -12.33 -12.53
N ARG A 85 14.31 -12.73 -11.41
CA ARG A 85 14.24 -14.10 -10.89
C ARG A 85 13.71 -14.14 -9.46
N ILE A 86 13.13 -15.28 -9.07
CA ILE A 86 12.72 -15.56 -7.70
C ILE A 86 13.63 -16.65 -7.12
N ILE A 87 14.10 -16.47 -5.89
CA ILE A 87 14.86 -17.47 -5.12
C ILE A 87 14.32 -17.61 -3.69
N GLY A 88 14.78 -18.62 -2.96
CA GLY A 88 14.36 -18.90 -1.58
C GLY A 88 13.14 -19.81 -1.51
N ALA A 89 12.28 -19.60 -0.51
CA ALA A 89 11.04 -20.35 -0.33
C ALA A 89 9.83 -19.42 -0.52
N PRO A 90 9.47 -19.04 -1.76
CA PRO A 90 8.38 -18.11 -2.00
C PRO A 90 7.01 -18.70 -1.66
N PRO A 91 6.03 -17.86 -1.25
CA PRO A 91 4.63 -18.29 -1.18
C PRO A 91 4.14 -18.83 -2.52
N LEU A 92 3.21 -19.79 -2.49
CA LEU A 92 2.69 -20.45 -3.70
C LEU A 92 2.12 -19.47 -4.74
N SER A 93 1.53 -18.36 -4.30
CA SER A 93 0.94 -17.34 -5.17
C SER A 93 1.96 -16.41 -5.84
N LEU A 94 3.16 -16.26 -5.26
CA LEU A 94 4.12 -15.22 -5.68
C LEU A 94 4.52 -15.36 -7.16
N GLY A 95 4.63 -16.60 -7.64
CA GLY A 95 4.97 -16.87 -9.05
C GLY A 95 3.90 -16.37 -10.03
N SER A 96 2.62 -16.57 -9.73
CA SER A 96 1.52 -16.06 -10.55
C SER A 96 1.36 -14.56 -10.42
N ASP A 97 1.53 -14.02 -9.22
CA ASP A 97 1.44 -12.58 -8.95
C ASP A 97 2.54 -11.81 -9.70
N LEU A 98 3.78 -12.31 -9.69
CA LEU A 98 4.88 -11.74 -10.49
C LEU A 98 4.61 -11.80 -11.99
N ASN A 99 4.10 -12.93 -12.50
CA ASN A 99 3.80 -13.06 -13.92
C ASN A 99 2.72 -12.06 -14.36
N ARG A 100 1.69 -11.83 -13.53
CA ARG A 100 0.66 -10.82 -13.79
C ARG A 100 1.24 -9.42 -13.78
N LEU A 101 2.04 -9.07 -12.77
CA LEU A 101 2.69 -7.76 -12.67
C LEU A 101 3.62 -7.50 -13.87
N ILE A 102 4.46 -8.47 -14.26
CA ILE A 102 5.30 -8.36 -15.47
C ILE A 102 4.45 -8.15 -16.72
N GLY A 103 3.32 -8.87 -16.84
CA GLY A 103 2.37 -8.67 -17.93
C GLY A 103 1.89 -7.22 -18.01
N ARG A 104 1.43 -6.68 -16.88
CA ARG A 104 0.97 -5.28 -16.77
C ARG A 104 2.08 -4.27 -17.07
N LEU A 105 3.28 -4.45 -16.52
CA LEU A 105 4.43 -3.56 -16.78
C LEU A 105 4.80 -3.51 -18.27
N ARG A 106 4.68 -4.63 -18.98
CA ARG A 106 4.87 -4.69 -20.44
C ARG A 106 3.75 -4.00 -21.21
N THR A 107 2.49 -4.22 -20.83
CA THR A 107 1.34 -3.74 -21.60
C THR A 107 0.97 -2.29 -21.30
N GLU A 108 0.98 -1.90 -20.03
CA GLU A 108 0.56 -0.58 -19.55
C GLU A 108 1.75 0.39 -19.54
N ALA A 109 2.89 -0.01 -18.96
CA ALA A 109 4.07 0.85 -18.84
C ALA A 109 5.08 0.71 -20.00
N GLN A 110 4.89 -0.27 -20.90
CA GLN A 110 5.78 -0.53 -22.05
C GLN A 110 7.25 -0.79 -21.67
N ILE A 111 7.47 -1.44 -20.52
CA ILE A 111 8.81 -1.77 -20.03
C ILE A 111 9.20 -3.17 -20.55
N ASP A 112 10.40 -3.28 -21.13
CA ASP A 112 10.99 -4.57 -21.49
C ASP A 112 11.51 -5.28 -20.24
N ILE A 113 10.62 -6.03 -19.59
CA ILE A 113 10.89 -6.77 -18.36
C ILE A 113 10.49 -8.23 -18.53
N THR A 114 11.34 -9.18 -18.14
CA THR A 114 11.13 -10.62 -18.35
C THR A 114 11.45 -11.42 -17.09
N ARG A 115 10.75 -12.54 -16.89
CA ARG A 115 11.11 -13.50 -15.84
C ARG A 115 12.15 -14.48 -16.38
N THR A 116 13.14 -14.81 -15.55
CA THR A 116 14.20 -15.78 -15.86
C THR A 116 14.53 -16.63 -14.64
N THR A 117 15.21 -17.75 -14.87
CA THR A 117 15.85 -18.58 -13.84
C THR A 117 17.36 -18.36 -13.78
N SER A 118 17.92 -17.56 -14.70
CA SER A 118 19.36 -17.28 -14.76
C SER A 118 19.86 -16.65 -13.46
N PRO A 119 21.01 -17.10 -12.91
CA PRO A 119 21.61 -16.46 -11.74
C PRO A 119 22.11 -15.02 -12.00
N GLN A 120 22.24 -14.63 -13.27
CA GLN A 120 22.69 -13.28 -13.70
C GLN A 120 21.52 -12.32 -13.99
N ALA A 121 20.34 -12.57 -13.39
CA ALA A 121 19.21 -11.66 -13.55
C ALA A 121 19.51 -10.27 -12.97
N ASN A 122 18.98 -9.22 -13.60
CA ASN A 122 19.09 -7.84 -13.12
C ASN A 122 18.47 -7.66 -11.73
N ILE A 123 17.31 -8.30 -11.49
CA ILE A 123 16.59 -8.22 -10.22
C ILE A 123 16.46 -9.63 -9.64
N THR A 124 16.91 -9.79 -8.39
CA THR A 124 16.68 -11.01 -7.60
C THR A 124 15.64 -10.74 -6.52
N ILE A 125 14.45 -11.33 -6.66
CA ILE A 125 13.45 -11.38 -5.60
C ILE A 125 13.80 -12.57 -4.70
N GLN A 126 14.22 -12.32 -3.47
CA GLN A 126 14.51 -13.35 -2.49
C GLN A 126 13.41 -13.41 -1.43
N ALA A 127 12.71 -14.54 -1.39
CA ALA A 127 11.74 -14.82 -0.34
C ALA A 127 12.47 -15.29 0.95
N VAL A 128 12.28 -14.55 2.03
CA VAL A 128 12.91 -14.75 3.35
C VAL A 128 11.87 -14.63 4.46
N SER A 129 12.15 -15.05 5.70
CA SER A 129 11.18 -14.85 6.79
C SER A 129 11.16 -13.41 7.30
N ARG A 130 10.02 -12.96 7.84
CA ARG A 130 9.93 -11.64 8.51
C ARG A 130 11.00 -11.49 9.61
N GLN A 131 11.35 -12.56 10.31
CA GLN A 131 12.43 -12.51 11.31
C GLN A 131 13.79 -12.19 10.67
N GLN A 132 14.10 -12.76 9.51
CA GLN A 132 15.34 -12.47 8.79
C GLN A 132 15.39 -11.02 8.29
N ILE A 133 14.24 -10.50 7.85
CA ILE A 133 14.07 -9.08 7.48
C ILE A 133 14.32 -8.21 8.71
N ARG A 134 13.57 -8.38 9.81
CA ARG A 134 13.70 -7.59 11.03
C ARG A 134 15.10 -7.60 11.63
N ASN A 135 15.79 -8.75 11.61
CA ASN A 135 17.18 -8.85 12.07
C ASN A 135 18.15 -8.01 11.22
N THR A 136 17.78 -7.74 9.97
CA THR A 136 18.59 -6.97 9.03
C THR A 136 18.19 -5.50 9.07
N LEU A 137 16.88 -5.22 9.00
CA LEU A 137 16.20 -3.93 9.00
C LEU A 137 14.92 -4.04 9.85
N PRO A 138 14.95 -3.61 11.12
CA PRO A 138 13.86 -3.82 12.09
C PRO A 138 12.51 -3.24 11.68
N ASP A 139 12.51 -2.09 11.00
CA ASP A 139 11.30 -1.35 10.66
C ASP A 139 10.72 -1.70 9.28
N ALA A 140 11.39 -2.59 8.52
CA ALA A 140 10.99 -2.96 7.17
C ALA A 140 10.10 -4.21 7.15
N ALA A 141 9.02 -4.19 6.36
CA ALA A 141 8.23 -5.38 6.04
C ALA A 141 8.85 -6.15 4.86
N CYS A 142 9.27 -5.39 3.86
CA CYS A 142 10.01 -5.76 2.67
C CYS A 142 10.95 -4.58 2.35
N PHE A 143 11.94 -4.80 1.48
CA PHE A 143 12.82 -3.72 1.03
C PHE A 143 13.59 -4.09 -0.25
N VAL A 144 13.92 -3.08 -1.04
CA VAL A 144 14.78 -3.15 -2.22
C VAL A 144 16.17 -2.56 -1.94
N VAL A 145 17.22 -3.23 -2.43
CA VAL A 145 18.62 -2.79 -2.28
C VAL A 145 19.38 -2.90 -3.60
N PRO A 146 20.21 -1.90 -3.95
CA PRO A 146 21.04 -1.98 -5.13
C PRO A 146 22.34 -2.74 -4.91
N ASN A 147 22.91 -3.24 -6.00
CA ASN A 147 24.23 -3.87 -6.10
C ASN A 147 24.44 -5.09 -5.21
N VAL A 148 23.35 -5.83 -4.94
CA VAL A 148 23.36 -7.12 -4.22
C VAL A 148 22.35 -8.09 -4.86
N THR A 149 22.49 -9.39 -4.61
CA THR A 149 21.55 -10.44 -5.06
C THR A 149 21.04 -11.32 -3.94
N SER A 150 21.55 -11.18 -2.72
CA SER A 150 21.08 -11.95 -1.56
C SER A 150 21.13 -11.15 -0.26
N LEU A 151 20.37 -11.62 0.73
CA LEU A 151 20.27 -10.98 2.04
C LEU A 151 21.60 -11.07 2.80
N ASP A 152 22.35 -12.15 2.61
CA ASP A 152 23.67 -12.32 3.22
C ASP A 152 24.72 -11.40 2.58
N GLU A 153 24.68 -11.22 1.25
CA GLU A 153 25.52 -10.23 0.56
C GLU A 153 25.18 -8.82 1.06
N TYR A 154 23.88 -8.51 1.22
CA TYR A 154 23.47 -7.23 1.81
C TYR A 154 23.99 -7.06 3.24
N ARG A 155 23.86 -8.05 4.12
CA ARG A 155 24.38 -7.97 5.51
C ARG A 155 25.87 -7.68 5.55
N ALA A 156 26.65 -8.27 4.65
CA ALA A 156 28.08 -8.02 4.52
C ALA A 156 28.38 -6.60 3.99
N LEU A 157 27.57 -6.10 3.05
CA LEU A 157 27.81 -4.84 2.34
C LEU A 157 27.00 -3.64 2.85
N ARG A 158 26.09 -3.79 3.81
CA ARG A 158 25.12 -2.73 4.22
C ARG A 158 25.73 -1.42 4.70
N ARG A 159 27.02 -1.41 5.07
CA ARG A 159 27.78 -0.21 5.47
C ARG A 159 28.65 0.36 4.33
N SER A 160 28.65 -0.29 3.18
CA SER A 160 29.40 0.09 1.99
C SER A 160 28.61 1.12 1.18
N PRO A 161 29.29 2.10 0.54
CA PRO A 161 28.63 2.99 -0.40
C PRO A 161 28.05 2.25 -1.62
N ARG A 162 28.44 0.99 -1.87
CA ARG A 162 27.92 0.17 -2.98
C ARG A 162 26.42 -0.06 -2.89
N THR A 163 25.85 -0.15 -1.69
CA THR A 163 24.41 -0.38 -1.49
C THR A 163 23.63 0.93 -1.33
N SER A 164 24.25 2.08 -1.58
CA SER A 164 23.64 3.40 -1.39
C SER A 164 23.00 3.90 -2.68
N TRP A 165 21.69 4.13 -2.67
CA TRP A 165 20.92 4.71 -3.77
C TRP A 165 21.49 6.05 -4.27
N THR A 166 21.94 6.94 -3.37
CA THR A 166 22.51 8.24 -3.77
C THR A 166 23.84 8.15 -4.49
N SER A 167 24.51 6.99 -4.43
CA SER A 167 25.80 6.78 -5.08
C SER A 167 25.66 6.12 -6.45
N LEU A 168 24.45 5.69 -6.82
CA LEU A 168 24.20 5.03 -8.10
C LEU A 168 24.31 6.03 -9.25
N GLN A 169 24.91 5.56 -10.34
CA GLN A 169 24.93 6.27 -11.62
C GLN A 169 23.99 5.61 -12.63
N THR A 170 23.80 4.30 -12.54
CA THR A 170 22.91 3.47 -13.36
C THR A 170 22.44 2.28 -12.52
N ARG A 171 21.34 1.63 -12.91
CA ARG A 171 20.86 0.40 -12.27
C ARG A 171 21.29 -0.80 -13.11
N GLU A 172 22.00 -1.74 -12.49
CA GLU A 172 22.48 -2.96 -13.15
C GLU A 172 22.01 -4.22 -12.44
N ARG A 173 22.05 -4.19 -11.10
CA ARG A 173 21.75 -5.32 -10.23
C ARG A 173 21.03 -4.85 -8.97
N LEU A 174 19.89 -5.45 -8.65
CA LEU A 174 19.10 -5.17 -7.46
C LEU A 174 18.59 -6.47 -6.80
N ALA A 175 18.37 -6.41 -5.50
CA ALA A 175 17.65 -7.44 -4.76
C ALA A 175 16.41 -6.85 -4.09
N ILE A 176 15.33 -7.63 -4.11
CA ILE A 176 14.08 -7.36 -3.39
C ILE A 176 13.92 -8.46 -2.36
N PHE A 177 13.65 -8.11 -1.11
CA PHE A 177 13.46 -9.07 -0.03
C PHE A 177 12.00 -9.06 0.42
N LEU A 178 11.31 -10.19 0.24
CA LEU A 178 9.89 -10.34 0.55
C LEU A 178 9.67 -11.37 1.66
N PRO A 179 8.71 -11.15 2.57
CA PRO A 179 8.37 -12.13 3.60
C PRO A 179 7.70 -13.37 3.00
N ASN A 180 8.20 -14.57 3.33
CA ASN A 180 7.61 -15.83 2.90
C ASN A 180 6.58 -16.40 3.87
N ASP A 181 6.51 -15.83 5.07
CA ASP A 181 5.59 -16.15 6.16
C ASP A 181 4.45 -15.11 6.26
N ALA A 182 4.28 -14.27 5.23
CA ALA A 182 3.20 -13.30 5.11
C ALA A 182 1.94 -13.85 4.41
N SER A 183 0.84 -13.09 4.48
CA SER A 183 -0.35 -13.43 3.68
C SER A 183 -0.04 -13.31 2.18
N PRO A 184 -0.75 -14.05 1.31
CA PRO A 184 -0.61 -13.91 -0.13
C PRO A 184 -0.74 -12.45 -0.60
N GLN A 185 -1.70 -11.71 -0.05
CA GLN A 185 -1.86 -10.29 -0.34
C GLN A 185 -0.64 -9.48 0.12
N GLU A 186 -0.20 -9.57 1.37
CA GLU A 186 0.95 -8.77 1.86
C GLU A 186 2.22 -9.04 1.04
N ALA A 187 2.48 -10.29 0.68
CA ALA A 187 3.61 -10.63 -0.19
C ALA A 187 3.47 -10.03 -1.60
N ARG A 188 2.25 -9.95 -2.14
CA ARG A 188 1.95 -9.29 -3.43
C ARG A 188 2.09 -7.77 -3.30
N ASP A 189 1.58 -7.17 -2.23
CA ASP A 189 1.60 -5.73 -2.02
C ASP A 189 3.07 -5.24 -1.99
N CYS A 190 3.91 -5.91 -1.19
CA CYS A 190 5.36 -5.72 -1.21
C CYS A 190 5.98 -5.98 -2.59
N LEU A 191 5.54 -7.02 -3.32
CA LEU A 191 6.04 -7.28 -4.66
C LEU A 191 5.78 -6.10 -5.61
N HIS A 192 4.59 -5.50 -5.55
CA HIS A 192 4.22 -4.37 -6.40
C HIS A 192 5.06 -3.13 -6.08
N GLU A 193 5.16 -2.77 -4.81
CA GLU A 193 5.91 -1.61 -4.33
C GLU A 193 7.41 -1.76 -4.63
N GLU A 194 8.03 -2.84 -4.16
CA GLU A 194 9.48 -3.00 -4.24
C GLU A 194 9.97 -3.22 -5.67
N LEU A 195 9.16 -3.87 -6.53
CA LEU A 195 9.52 -4.00 -7.94
C LEU A 195 9.36 -2.65 -8.66
N ALA A 196 8.31 -1.89 -8.36
CA ALA A 196 8.13 -0.56 -8.94
C ALA A 196 9.26 0.39 -8.51
N GLN A 197 9.68 0.35 -7.25
CA GLN A 197 10.83 1.11 -6.77
C GLN A 197 12.15 0.62 -7.39
N ALA A 198 12.33 -0.70 -7.55
CA ALA A 198 13.51 -1.28 -8.19
C ALA A 198 13.71 -0.78 -9.64
N ILE A 199 12.61 -0.57 -10.38
CA ILE A 199 12.67 -0.15 -11.79
C ILE A 199 12.35 1.33 -11.99
N GLY A 200 11.84 2.04 -10.98
CA GLY A 200 11.29 3.39 -11.09
C GLY A 200 11.67 4.30 -9.92
N PRO A 201 10.81 5.25 -9.53
CA PRO A 201 11.08 6.19 -8.45
C PRO A 201 11.31 5.52 -7.08
N LEU A 202 11.96 6.23 -6.14
CA LEU A 202 12.39 5.68 -4.83
C LEU A 202 11.82 6.47 -3.64
N ASN A 203 10.94 7.41 -3.91
CA ASN A 203 10.27 8.22 -2.90
C ASN A 203 8.80 7.86 -2.90
N ASP A 204 8.20 7.98 -1.73
CA ASP A 204 6.77 7.95 -1.56
C ASP A 204 6.29 9.34 -1.11
N LEU A 205 5.07 9.68 -1.50
CA LEU A 205 4.48 10.99 -1.29
C LEU A 205 3.04 10.86 -0.81
N TYR A 206 2.81 11.22 0.44
CA TYR A 206 1.47 11.37 1.03
C TYR A 206 0.45 12.18 0.21
N ARG A 207 0.87 12.97 -0.77
CA ARG A 207 -0.01 13.81 -1.59
C ARG A 207 -0.55 13.10 -2.85
N LEU A 208 -0.28 11.80 -3.02
CA LEU A 208 -0.68 11.01 -4.18
C LEU A 208 -1.81 10.02 -3.84
N PRO A 209 -3.08 10.44 -3.82
CA PRO A 209 -4.18 9.59 -3.33
C PRO A 209 -4.41 8.33 -4.17
N ASP A 210 -3.97 8.32 -5.43
CA ASP A 210 -4.20 7.28 -6.43
C ASP A 210 -2.93 6.48 -6.78
N SER A 211 -2.02 6.24 -5.83
CA SER A 211 -0.69 5.67 -6.09
C SER A 211 -0.26 4.66 -5.03
N VAL A 212 0.49 3.65 -5.45
CA VAL A 212 1.30 2.81 -4.54
C VAL A 212 2.47 3.61 -3.94
N PHE A 213 2.98 4.63 -4.64
CA PHE A 213 4.01 5.54 -4.12
C PHE A 213 3.45 6.57 -3.12
N ASN A 214 2.48 6.17 -2.30
CA ASN A 214 1.90 7.00 -1.26
C ASN A 214 2.14 6.33 0.09
N ASP A 215 2.78 7.07 1.00
CA ASP A 215 3.13 6.64 2.35
C ASP A 215 1.92 6.23 3.24
N ASP A 216 0.67 6.45 2.80
CA ASP A 216 -0.52 5.91 3.48
C ASP A 216 -0.78 4.43 3.19
N ASN A 217 -0.12 3.87 2.17
CA ASN A 217 -0.16 2.47 1.77
C ASN A 217 -1.56 1.91 1.51
N VAL A 218 -2.52 2.75 1.09
CA VAL A 218 -3.90 2.31 0.83
C VAL A 218 -4.04 1.47 -0.45
N HIS A 219 -3.28 1.78 -1.49
CA HIS A 219 -3.26 1.01 -2.74
C HIS A 219 -2.30 -0.18 -2.62
N THR A 220 -2.81 -1.37 -2.94
CA THR A 220 -2.09 -2.64 -2.78
C THR A 220 -1.57 -3.21 -4.10
N VAL A 221 -1.94 -2.58 -5.23
CA VAL A 221 -1.48 -2.89 -6.58
C VAL A 221 -1.25 -1.61 -7.35
N LEU A 222 -0.25 -1.63 -8.24
CA LEU A 222 0.09 -0.47 -9.09
C LEU A 222 -1.14 0.05 -9.84
N THR A 223 -1.39 1.34 -9.71
CA THR A 223 -2.51 2.04 -10.34
C THR A 223 -2.15 2.52 -11.76
N GLY A 224 -3.11 3.10 -12.48
CA GLY A 224 -2.80 3.73 -13.76
C GLY A 224 -1.90 4.97 -13.64
N PHE A 225 -1.91 5.65 -12.50
CA PHE A 225 -0.93 6.70 -12.21
C PHE A 225 0.48 6.11 -12.12
N ASP A 226 0.66 5.04 -11.34
CA ASP A 226 1.97 4.39 -11.20
C ASP A 226 2.52 3.90 -12.54
N MET A 227 1.65 3.29 -13.36
CA MET A 227 2.02 2.84 -14.70
C MET A 227 2.38 4.01 -15.64
N MET A 228 1.70 5.16 -15.53
CA MET A 228 2.06 6.36 -16.29
C MET A 228 3.44 6.91 -15.88
N ILE A 229 3.72 6.97 -14.57
CA ILE A 229 5.03 7.40 -14.05
C ILE A 229 6.13 6.45 -14.53
N LEU A 230 5.92 5.14 -14.42
CA LEU A 230 6.86 4.12 -14.90
C LEU A 230 7.07 4.19 -16.42
N ARG A 231 6.01 4.43 -17.21
CA ARG A 231 6.11 4.64 -18.66
C ARG A 231 6.93 5.86 -19.01
N ALA A 232 6.73 6.97 -18.30
CA ALA A 232 7.56 8.17 -18.47
C ALA A 232 9.02 7.89 -18.09
N TYR A 233 9.24 7.09 -17.04
CA TYR A 233 10.57 6.73 -16.51
C TYR A 233 11.43 5.99 -17.56
N TYR A 234 10.79 5.18 -18.40
CA TYR A 234 11.44 4.45 -19.50
C TYR A 234 11.29 5.14 -20.87
N ALA A 235 10.88 6.41 -20.91
CA ALA A 235 10.89 7.15 -22.16
C ALA A 235 12.32 7.21 -22.75
N PRO A 236 12.46 7.12 -24.09
CA PRO A 236 13.78 7.15 -24.75
C PRO A 236 14.51 8.48 -24.56
N ASP A 237 13.78 9.55 -24.23
CA ASP A 237 14.31 10.89 -24.01
C ASP A 237 15.00 11.06 -22.65
N LEU A 238 14.81 10.11 -21.72
CA LEU A 238 15.41 10.09 -20.39
C LEU A 238 16.47 8.98 -20.34
N GLN A 239 17.60 9.23 -19.66
CA GLN A 239 18.67 8.25 -19.47
C GLN A 239 19.37 8.48 -18.14
N SER A 240 20.00 7.43 -17.61
CA SER A 240 20.77 7.50 -16.37
C SER A 240 21.87 8.55 -16.44
N GLY A 241 22.14 9.22 -15.31
CA GLY A 241 23.09 10.34 -15.21
C GLY A 241 22.49 11.72 -15.50
N MET A 242 21.26 11.82 -16.01
CA MET A 242 20.59 13.12 -16.15
C MET A 242 20.30 13.77 -14.80
N SER A 243 20.58 15.07 -14.69
CA SER A 243 20.17 15.90 -13.55
C SER A 243 18.66 16.13 -13.52
N ARG A 244 18.15 16.55 -12.36
CA ARG A 244 16.74 16.95 -12.20
C ARG A 244 16.29 17.98 -13.23
N ALA A 245 17.12 18.97 -13.53
CA ALA A 245 16.80 20.01 -14.51
C ALA A 245 16.74 19.47 -15.95
N GLN A 246 17.66 18.56 -16.32
CA GLN A 246 17.63 17.92 -17.64
C GLN A 246 16.38 17.07 -17.83
N VAL A 247 16.00 16.27 -16.83
CA VAL A 247 14.77 15.50 -16.87
C VAL A 247 13.55 16.41 -16.95
N ALA A 248 13.48 17.44 -16.11
CA ALA A 248 12.39 18.42 -16.11
C ALA A 248 12.18 19.07 -17.49
N ALA A 249 13.26 19.37 -18.22
CA ALA A 249 13.20 19.93 -19.56
C ALA A 249 12.65 18.96 -20.63
N ARG A 250 12.75 17.63 -20.41
CA ARG A 250 12.27 16.60 -21.34
C ARG A 250 10.84 16.15 -21.06
N LEU A 251 10.40 16.21 -19.81
CA LEU A 251 9.09 15.72 -19.37
C LEU A 251 7.90 16.29 -20.19
N PRO A 252 7.83 17.59 -20.55
CA PRO A 252 6.71 18.10 -21.33
C PRO A 252 6.50 17.37 -22.65
N GLN A 253 7.56 17.12 -23.41
CA GLN A 253 7.50 16.40 -24.69
C GLN A 253 7.17 14.91 -24.49
N VAL A 254 7.75 14.29 -23.45
CA VAL A 254 7.46 12.89 -23.10
C VAL A 254 5.98 12.72 -22.77
N LEU A 255 5.45 13.54 -21.87
CA LEU A 255 4.06 13.46 -21.41
C LEU A 255 3.06 13.86 -22.49
N ALA A 256 3.40 14.82 -23.36
CA ALA A 256 2.59 15.14 -24.52
C ALA A 256 2.37 13.92 -25.45
N ARG A 257 3.38 13.05 -25.56
CA ARG A 257 3.34 11.83 -26.39
C ARG A 257 2.59 10.68 -25.72
N ILE A 258 2.80 10.46 -24.43
CA ILE A 258 2.24 9.28 -23.73
C ILE A 258 0.91 9.55 -23.00
N ASN A 259 0.60 10.82 -22.76
CA ASN A 259 -0.64 11.31 -22.12
C ASN A 259 -1.17 12.55 -22.87
N PRO A 260 -1.63 12.41 -24.13
CA PRO A 260 -2.09 13.53 -24.94
C PRO A 260 -3.26 14.28 -24.29
N ASP A 261 -4.19 13.55 -23.67
CA ASP A 261 -5.35 14.13 -22.98
C ASP A 261 -4.95 15.02 -21.80
N GLY A 262 -3.79 14.77 -21.18
CA GLY A 262 -3.26 15.56 -20.07
C GLY A 262 -2.81 16.98 -20.46
N GLN A 263 -2.64 17.28 -21.75
CA GLN A 263 -2.25 18.63 -22.21
C GLN A 263 -3.37 19.66 -22.01
N GLY A 264 -4.62 19.25 -22.20
CA GLY A 264 -5.79 20.13 -22.09
C GLY A 264 -6.41 20.19 -20.69
N ARG A 265 -5.88 19.42 -19.73
CA ARG A 265 -6.44 19.34 -18.38
C ARG A 265 -5.96 20.51 -17.51
N PRO A 266 -6.83 21.08 -16.67
CA PRO A 266 -6.44 22.13 -15.74
C PRO A 266 -5.42 21.59 -14.74
N ILE A 267 -4.44 22.43 -14.41
CA ILE A 267 -3.43 22.14 -13.39
C ILE A 267 -4.12 22.19 -12.02
N GLN A 268 -3.85 21.17 -11.19
CA GLN A 268 -4.36 21.06 -9.83
C GLN A 268 -3.15 20.96 -8.87
N PRO A 269 -2.42 22.07 -8.65
CA PRO A 269 -1.17 22.01 -7.92
C PRO A 269 -1.43 21.66 -6.45
N VAL A 270 -0.85 20.54 -6.00
CA VAL A 270 -0.93 20.12 -4.60
C VAL A 270 0.32 20.56 -3.86
N SER A 271 0.15 21.22 -2.71
CA SER A 271 1.29 21.65 -1.89
C SER A 271 2.13 20.46 -1.43
N ARG A 272 3.44 20.65 -1.25
CA ARG A 272 4.29 19.64 -0.59
C ARG A 272 3.78 19.31 0.81
N THR A 273 4.02 18.08 1.24
CA THR A 273 3.74 17.62 2.61
C THR A 273 4.90 18.00 3.54
N PRO A 274 4.70 18.82 4.59
CA PRO A 274 5.76 19.16 5.53
C PRO A 274 6.24 17.93 6.29
N ARG A 275 7.56 17.84 6.56
CA ARG A 275 8.12 16.70 7.32
C ARG A 275 7.55 16.55 8.71
N ALA A 276 7.27 17.66 9.41
CA ALA A 276 6.60 17.61 10.70
C ALA A 276 5.24 16.88 10.65
N TRP A 277 4.50 16.98 9.54
CA TRP A 277 3.25 16.23 9.37
C TRP A 277 3.51 14.74 9.15
N SER A 278 4.46 14.39 8.27
CA SER A 278 4.87 13.00 8.03
C SER A 278 5.37 12.31 9.30
N ASP A 279 6.24 12.97 10.07
CA ASP A 279 6.79 12.46 11.33
C ASP A 279 5.69 12.23 12.37
N ALA A 280 4.69 13.13 12.42
CA ALA A 280 3.55 13.02 13.31
C ALA A 280 2.65 11.83 12.94
N VAL A 281 2.38 11.62 11.65
CA VAL A 281 1.65 10.46 11.15
C VAL A 281 2.41 9.16 11.43
N GLN A 282 3.71 9.12 11.12
CA GLN A 282 4.58 7.98 11.40
C GLN A 282 4.61 7.64 12.88
N SER A 283 4.68 8.64 13.76
CA SER A 283 4.64 8.44 15.21
C SER A 283 3.27 7.99 15.72
N ALA A 284 2.18 8.43 15.08
CA ALA A 284 0.82 8.03 15.44
C ALA A 284 0.54 6.55 15.10
N LEU A 285 0.97 6.11 13.92
CA LEU A 285 0.55 4.85 13.31
C LEU A 285 1.65 3.80 13.25
N GLY A 286 2.91 4.22 13.11
CA GLY A 286 4.09 3.33 13.04
C GLY A 286 4.47 2.69 14.39
N PRO A 287 5.42 1.76 14.42
CA PRO A 287 5.84 1.07 15.65
C PRO A 287 6.61 1.98 16.62
N GLY A 288 6.84 1.50 17.86
CA GLY A 288 7.77 2.13 18.81
C GLY A 288 7.22 3.27 19.69
N ALA A 289 6.10 3.91 19.32
CA ALA A 289 5.47 4.95 20.13
C ALA A 289 4.50 4.39 21.19
N THR A 290 4.50 4.98 22.39
CA THR A 290 3.53 4.68 23.47
C THR A 290 2.13 5.20 23.11
N PRO A 291 1.05 4.68 23.73
CA PRO A 291 -0.32 5.13 23.44
C PRO A 291 -0.53 6.65 23.60
N ASN A 292 0.12 7.29 24.58
CA ASN A 292 0.01 8.74 24.77
C ASN A 292 0.75 9.53 23.68
N GLN A 293 1.95 9.07 23.30
CA GLN A 293 2.70 9.67 22.20
C GLN A 293 1.95 9.56 20.88
N ARG A 294 1.34 8.40 20.59
CA ARG A 294 0.53 8.20 19.39
C ARG A 294 -0.63 9.18 19.30
N ARG A 295 -1.39 9.35 20.40
CA ARG A 295 -2.52 10.30 20.46
C ARG A 295 -2.06 11.74 20.28
N THR A 296 -0.95 12.12 20.90
CA THR A 296 -0.36 13.47 20.74
C THR A 296 0.04 13.70 19.28
N ALA A 297 0.77 12.75 18.69
CA ALA A 297 1.23 12.86 17.30
C ALA A 297 0.06 12.89 16.29
N ALA A 298 -1.01 12.12 16.52
CA ALA A 298 -2.21 12.18 15.68
C ALA A 298 -2.90 13.56 15.78
N ALA A 299 -2.98 14.14 16.98
CA ALA A 299 -3.50 15.49 17.16
C ALA A 299 -2.62 16.54 16.47
N ASP A 300 -1.29 16.39 16.53
CA ASP A 300 -0.34 17.27 15.85
C ASP A 300 -0.47 17.20 14.33
N ALA A 301 -0.55 15.99 13.75
CA ALA A 301 -0.80 15.80 12.32
C ALA A 301 -2.10 16.51 11.89
N LEU A 302 -3.15 16.40 12.70
CA LEU A 302 -4.40 17.09 12.44
C LEU A 302 -4.27 18.61 12.56
N ASN A 303 -3.54 19.13 13.55
CA ASN A 303 -3.35 20.56 13.72
C ASN A 303 -2.54 21.16 12.58
N ILE A 304 -1.46 20.50 12.15
CA ILE A 304 -0.66 20.91 10.99
C ILE A 304 -1.53 20.93 9.73
N ALA A 305 -2.35 19.90 9.49
CA ALA A 305 -3.26 19.87 8.35
C ALA A 305 -4.29 21.02 8.39
N LYS A 306 -4.73 21.48 9.57
CA LYS A 306 -5.62 22.66 9.71
C LYS A 306 -4.88 23.93 9.33
N GLN A 307 -3.69 24.12 9.88
CA GLN A 307 -2.86 25.31 9.67
C GLN A 307 -2.42 25.46 8.21
N MET A 308 -2.16 24.35 7.54
CA MET A 308 -1.88 24.31 6.10
C MET A 308 -3.13 24.60 5.23
N GLY A 309 -4.32 24.67 5.82
CA GLY A 309 -5.57 24.88 5.09
C GLY A 309 -5.96 23.71 4.18
N TRP A 310 -5.47 22.50 4.46
CA TRP A 310 -5.73 21.34 3.59
C TRP A 310 -7.18 20.89 3.66
N THR A 311 -7.76 20.70 2.48
CA THR A 311 -9.10 20.14 2.29
C THR A 311 -9.07 18.81 1.52
N ASP A 312 -7.88 18.22 1.35
CA ASP A 312 -7.64 17.01 0.57
C ASP A 312 -7.56 15.73 1.44
N HIS A 313 -7.16 14.61 0.82
CA HIS A 313 -7.06 13.31 1.48
C HIS A 313 -6.07 13.28 2.64
N ARG A 314 -5.06 14.17 2.71
CA ARG A 314 -4.14 14.24 3.87
C ARG A 314 -4.87 14.75 5.11
N ARG A 315 -5.79 15.70 4.93
CA ARG A 315 -6.69 16.15 5.99
C ARG A 315 -7.58 15.01 6.48
N ALA A 316 -8.15 14.25 5.54
CA ALA A 316 -8.96 13.09 5.83
C ALA A 316 -8.17 12.00 6.59
N PHE A 317 -6.95 11.73 6.17
CA PHE A 317 -6.08 10.74 6.77
C PHE A 317 -5.68 11.08 8.20
N ALA A 318 -5.39 12.35 8.49
CA ALA A 318 -5.18 12.80 9.86
C ALA A 318 -6.43 12.58 10.73
N HIS A 319 -7.64 12.82 10.21
CA HIS A 319 -8.87 12.47 10.91
C HIS A 319 -9.01 10.95 11.11
N TYR A 320 -8.78 10.14 10.08
CA TYR A 320 -8.82 8.68 10.16
C TYR A 320 -7.87 8.12 11.23
N ALA A 321 -6.63 8.63 11.29
CA ALA A 321 -5.64 8.25 12.30
C ALA A 321 -6.10 8.54 13.73
N ASN A 322 -6.68 9.73 13.97
CA ASN A 322 -7.26 10.07 15.26
C ASN A 322 -8.44 9.14 15.61
N GLY A 323 -9.33 8.88 14.65
CA GLY A 323 -10.45 7.96 14.84
C GLY A 323 -9.97 6.58 15.29
N ARG A 324 -9.00 5.99 14.58
CA ARG A 324 -8.41 4.69 14.91
C ARG A 324 -7.82 4.62 16.32
N LEU A 325 -7.18 5.68 16.80
CA LEU A 325 -6.57 5.71 18.13
C LEU A 325 -7.59 5.92 19.26
N LEU A 326 -8.76 6.49 18.95
CA LEU A 326 -9.82 6.75 19.92
C LEU A 326 -10.81 5.60 20.07
N MET A 327 -10.89 4.68 19.10
CA MET A 327 -11.89 3.59 19.08
C MET A 327 -12.09 2.85 20.40
N ALA A 328 -11.00 2.56 21.13
CA ALA A 328 -11.07 1.80 22.37
C ALA A 328 -11.40 2.65 23.61
N THR A 329 -11.18 3.95 23.55
CA THR A 329 -11.27 4.85 24.72
C THR A 329 -12.42 5.84 24.65
N ASP A 330 -12.78 6.27 23.45
CA ASP A 330 -13.84 7.23 23.17
C ASP A 330 -14.44 6.93 21.78
N PRO A 331 -15.34 5.93 21.69
CA PRO A 331 -15.94 5.51 20.43
C PRO A 331 -16.72 6.63 19.74
N ASP A 332 -17.40 7.49 20.49
CA ASP A 332 -18.19 8.61 19.94
C ASP A 332 -17.29 9.64 19.26
N ALA A 333 -16.19 10.05 19.93
CA ALA A 333 -15.21 10.92 19.30
C ALA A 333 -14.55 10.25 18.08
N ALA A 334 -14.29 8.94 18.14
CA ALA A 334 -13.77 8.19 17.00
C ALA A 334 -14.73 8.27 15.79
N GLN A 335 -16.04 8.12 16.00
CA GLN A 335 -17.03 8.27 14.93
C GLN A 335 -17.06 9.66 14.32
N LEU A 336 -16.96 10.71 15.14
CA LEU A 336 -16.86 12.08 14.63
C LEU A 336 -15.62 12.25 13.73
N HIS A 337 -14.49 11.66 14.11
CA HIS A 337 -13.29 11.66 13.29
C HIS A 337 -13.47 10.88 11.98
N PHE A 338 -14.08 9.69 12.00
CA PHE A 338 -14.35 8.92 10.79
C PHE A 338 -15.33 9.63 9.86
N ALA A 339 -16.38 10.27 10.38
CA ALA A 339 -17.31 11.06 9.58
C ALA A 339 -16.62 12.25 8.89
N GLN A 340 -15.70 12.93 9.59
CA GLN A 340 -14.89 13.99 8.97
C GLN A 340 -13.93 13.44 7.93
N ALA A 341 -13.30 12.28 8.18
CA ALA A 341 -12.45 11.62 7.20
C ALA A 341 -13.23 11.28 5.92
N ASP A 342 -14.41 10.66 6.03
CA ASP A 342 -15.25 10.34 4.88
C ASP A 342 -15.62 11.60 4.09
N ARG A 343 -15.98 12.70 4.76
CA ARG A 343 -16.31 13.97 4.11
C ARG A 343 -15.16 14.50 3.25
N PHE A 344 -13.93 14.52 3.78
CA PHE A 344 -12.77 15.01 3.04
C PHE A 344 -12.35 14.06 1.92
N TYR A 345 -12.38 12.75 2.14
CA TYR A 345 -12.12 11.78 1.07
C TYR A 345 -13.17 11.85 -0.04
N ALA A 346 -14.46 12.01 0.29
CA ALA A 346 -15.53 12.18 -0.70
C ALA A 346 -15.35 13.41 -1.59
N ALA A 347 -14.70 14.45 -1.07
CA ALA A 347 -14.38 15.67 -1.81
C ALA A 347 -13.03 15.59 -2.56
N THR A 348 -12.26 14.51 -2.41
CA THR A 348 -10.92 14.37 -3.01
C THR A 348 -10.95 13.36 -4.15
N PRO A 349 -10.79 13.78 -5.41
CA PRO A 349 -10.67 12.85 -6.54
C PRO A 349 -9.52 11.86 -6.34
N GLY A 350 -9.75 10.57 -6.62
CA GLY A 350 -8.73 9.52 -6.48
C GLY A 350 -8.61 8.92 -5.08
N ALA A 351 -9.36 9.43 -4.09
CA ALA A 351 -9.38 8.91 -2.72
C ALA A 351 -10.56 7.97 -2.45
N GLU A 352 -11.17 7.39 -3.49
CA GLU A 352 -12.32 6.51 -3.35
C GLU A 352 -11.97 5.29 -2.49
N LEU A 353 -10.81 4.67 -2.71
CA LEU A 353 -10.40 3.49 -1.96
C LEU A 353 -10.22 3.79 -0.46
N HIS A 354 -9.75 4.99 -0.12
CA HIS A 354 -9.67 5.44 1.28
C HIS A 354 -11.04 5.48 1.95
N ARG A 355 -12.09 5.86 1.22
CA ARG A 355 -13.46 5.84 1.74
C ARG A 355 -13.93 4.44 2.09
N ALA A 356 -13.52 3.43 1.33
CA ALA A 356 -13.85 2.04 1.66
C ALA A 356 -13.25 1.63 3.02
N TYR A 357 -12.05 2.10 3.38
CA TYR A 357 -11.50 1.89 4.73
C TYR A 357 -12.31 2.61 5.81
N VAL A 358 -12.69 3.86 5.58
CA VAL A 358 -13.52 4.60 6.54
C VAL A 358 -14.89 3.93 6.73
N ALA A 359 -15.49 3.44 5.64
CA ALA A 359 -16.75 2.72 5.66
C ALA A 359 -16.69 1.46 6.54
N THR A 360 -15.56 0.73 6.58
CA THR A 360 -15.42 -0.40 7.52
C THR A 360 -15.59 0.01 8.98
N GLN A 361 -15.09 1.19 9.35
CA GLN A 361 -15.12 1.69 10.73
C GLN A 361 -16.52 2.21 11.09
N LEU A 362 -17.13 2.98 10.20
CA LEU A 362 -18.50 3.49 10.38
C LEU A 362 -19.52 2.35 10.41
N ALA A 363 -19.36 1.35 9.52
CA ALA A 363 -20.29 0.21 9.46
C ALA A 363 -20.12 -0.72 10.68
N ALA A 364 -18.89 -0.98 11.12
CA ALA A 364 -18.64 -1.73 12.35
C ALA A 364 -19.33 -1.08 13.55
N TYR A 365 -19.28 0.24 13.65
CA TYR A 365 -20.00 0.97 14.70
C TYR A 365 -21.52 0.84 14.55
N ALA A 366 -22.08 1.04 13.36
CA ALA A 366 -23.52 0.86 13.12
C ALA A 366 -24.00 -0.55 13.53
N ILE A 367 -23.21 -1.60 13.24
CA ILE A 367 -23.49 -2.98 13.66
C ILE A 367 -23.54 -3.09 15.19
N THR A 368 -22.60 -2.46 15.92
CA THR A 368 -22.61 -2.48 17.40
C THR A 368 -23.86 -1.81 18.00
N GLN A 369 -24.47 -0.88 17.26
CA GLN A 369 -25.72 -0.22 17.65
C GLN A 369 -26.97 -1.00 17.21
N GLY A 370 -26.81 -2.15 16.55
CA GLY A 370 -27.90 -2.93 15.99
C GLY A 370 -28.51 -2.33 14.71
N ASP A 371 -27.91 -1.29 14.13
CA ASP A 371 -28.38 -0.61 12.92
C ASP A 371 -27.82 -1.29 11.65
N GLY A 372 -28.36 -2.47 11.34
CA GLY A 372 -27.97 -3.25 10.16
C GLY A 372 -28.24 -2.52 8.84
N ASP A 373 -29.35 -1.79 8.72
CA ASP A 373 -29.70 -1.08 7.48
C ASP A 373 -28.70 0.05 7.18
N HIS A 374 -28.26 0.79 8.19
CA HIS A 374 -27.21 1.79 8.02
C HIS A 374 -25.88 1.15 7.63
N ALA A 375 -25.49 0.07 8.30
CA ALA A 375 -24.26 -0.64 7.97
C ALA A 375 -24.26 -1.10 6.50
N LEU A 376 -25.37 -1.67 6.00
CA LEU A 376 -25.50 -2.08 4.59
C LEU A 376 -25.33 -0.89 3.62
N ARG A 377 -25.95 0.26 3.91
CA ARG A 377 -25.80 1.47 3.07
C ARG A 377 -24.35 1.95 2.98
N LEU A 378 -23.57 1.81 4.05
CA LEU A 378 -22.15 2.16 4.06
C LEU A 378 -21.29 1.15 3.28
N ILE A 379 -21.62 -0.15 3.38
CA ILE A 379 -20.80 -1.24 2.85
C ILE A 379 -21.00 -1.46 1.35
N GLU A 380 -22.26 -1.51 0.88
CA GLU A 380 -22.58 -1.97 -0.48
C GLU A 380 -21.81 -1.22 -1.60
N PRO A 381 -21.69 0.12 -1.58
CA PRO A 381 -20.96 0.85 -2.62
C PRO A 381 -19.46 0.51 -2.67
N GLN A 382 -18.90 -0.03 -1.58
CA GLN A 382 -17.45 -0.24 -1.43
C GLN A 382 -16.98 -1.62 -1.93
N LEU A 383 -17.90 -2.58 -2.10
CA LEU A 383 -17.54 -3.96 -2.49
C LEU A 383 -16.94 -4.01 -3.90
N ALA A 384 -17.55 -3.31 -4.86
CA ALA A 384 -17.04 -3.22 -6.22
C ALA A 384 -15.68 -2.52 -6.25
N LEU A 385 -15.52 -1.48 -5.41
CA LEU A 385 -14.28 -0.73 -5.31
C LEU A 385 -13.13 -1.58 -4.77
N ALA A 386 -13.31 -2.24 -3.63
CA ALA A 386 -12.31 -3.15 -3.06
C ALA A 386 -11.92 -4.28 -4.02
N THR A 387 -12.89 -4.77 -4.81
CA THR A 387 -12.66 -5.76 -5.87
C THR A 387 -11.82 -5.19 -7.01
N SER A 388 -12.16 -4.01 -7.52
CA SER A 388 -11.45 -3.36 -8.64
C SER A 388 -10.01 -2.97 -8.31
N HIS A 389 -9.74 -2.63 -7.04
CA HIS A 389 -8.40 -2.36 -6.52
C HIS A 389 -7.70 -3.63 -6.01
N GLU A 390 -8.24 -4.82 -6.30
CA GLU A 390 -7.68 -6.12 -5.94
C GLU A 390 -7.30 -6.25 -4.44
N ASN A 391 -8.09 -5.67 -3.53
CA ASN A 391 -7.80 -5.67 -2.10
C ASN A 391 -8.66 -6.70 -1.36
N ALA A 392 -8.13 -7.91 -1.21
CA ALA A 392 -8.87 -9.04 -0.61
C ALA A 392 -9.08 -8.89 0.89
N ALA A 393 -8.14 -8.31 1.63
CA ALA A 393 -8.29 -8.07 3.06
C ALA A 393 -9.42 -7.07 3.34
N LEU A 394 -9.49 -5.98 2.57
CA LEU A 394 -10.58 -5.01 2.63
C LEU A 394 -11.91 -5.63 2.17
N LEU A 395 -11.92 -6.31 1.02
CA LEU A 395 -13.12 -6.97 0.50
C LEU A 395 -13.67 -8.01 1.48
N SER A 396 -12.81 -8.85 2.05
CA SER A 396 -13.18 -9.84 3.06
C SER A 396 -13.76 -9.17 4.30
N THR A 397 -13.15 -8.09 4.79
CA THR A 397 -13.66 -7.30 5.93
C THR A 397 -15.05 -6.73 5.63
N LEU A 398 -15.25 -6.11 4.47
CA LEU A 398 -16.55 -5.57 4.04
C LEU A 398 -17.62 -6.68 3.94
N LEU A 399 -17.28 -7.85 3.39
CA LEU A 399 -18.19 -8.99 3.31
C LEU A 399 -18.53 -9.57 4.69
N MET A 400 -17.56 -9.67 5.61
CA MET A 400 -17.82 -10.09 6.97
C MET A 400 -18.77 -9.12 7.69
N LEU A 401 -18.53 -7.80 7.57
CA LEU A 401 -19.43 -6.77 8.11
C LEU A 401 -20.82 -6.85 7.47
N ARG A 402 -20.90 -7.07 6.15
CA ARG A 402 -22.18 -7.25 5.43
C ARG A 402 -22.93 -8.46 5.98
N ALA A 403 -22.25 -9.57 6.26
CA ALA A 403 -22.88 -10.75 6.83
C ALA A 403 -23.51 -10.48 8.21
N GLU A 404 -22.84 -9.68 9.06
CA GLU A 404 -23.42 -9.26 10.34
C GLU A 404 -24.61 -8.30 10.16
N ALA A 405 -24.49 -7.33 9.26
CA ALA A 405 -25.57 -6.38 8.97
C ALA A 405 -26.82 -7.06 8.36
N LEU A 406 -26.63 -8.05 7.48
CA LEU A 406 -27.71 -8.90 6.95
C LEU A 406 -28.38 -9.72 8.06
N ALA A 407 -27.61 -10.23 9.02
CA ALA A 407 -28.17 -10.96 10.15
C ALA A 407 -29.05 -10.04 11.04
N LEU A 408 -28.62 -8.82 11.29
CA LEU A 408 -29.39 -7.81 12.04
C LEU A 408 -30.71 -7.43 11.36
N THR A 409 -30.76 -7.47 10.02
CA THR A 409 -31.98 -7.17 9.24
C THR A 409 -32.85 -8.41 8.98
N GLY A 410 -32.55 -9.56 9.60
CA GLY A 410 -33.32 -10.80 9.45
C GLY A 410 -33.02 -11.60 8.17
N GLN A 411 -32.04 -11.19 7.37
CA GLN A 411 -31.63 -11.83 6.12
C GLN A 411 -30.63 -12.99 6.34
N SER A 412 -30.96 -13.89 7.28
CA SER A 412 -30.02 -14.92 7.80
C SER A 412 -29.50 -15.91 6.75
N ALA A 413 -30.29 -16.20 5.71
CA ALA A 413 -29.86 -17.10 4.64
C ALA A 413 -28.75 -16.46 3.78
N GLU A 414 -28.94 -15.19 3.40
CA GLU A 414 -27.95 -14.43 2.65
C GLU A 414 -26.69 -14.17 3.49
N ALA A 415 -26.87 -13.82 4.77
CA ALA A 415 -25.76 -13.64 5.71
C ALA A 415 -24.81 -14.85 5.76
N ARG A 416 -25.34 -16.08 5.78
CA ARG A 416 -24.53 -17.30 5.74
C ARG A 416 -23.73 -17.45 4.45
N THR A 417 -24.37 -17.18 3.30
CA THR A 417 -23.70 -17.24 1.99
C THR A 417 -22.56 -16.23 1.90
N VAL A 418 -22.83 -14.98 2.28
CA VAL A 418 -21.83 -13.90 2.28
C VAL A 418 -20.68 -14.19 3.24
N ARG A 419 -20.97 -14.77 4.42
CA ARG A 419 -19.93 -15.16 5.37
C ARG A 419 -18.99 -16.21 4.76
N VAL A 420 -19.52 -17.26 4.13
CA VAL A 420 -18.68 -18.25 3.43
C VAL A 420 -17.86 -17.60 2.31
N ASP A 421 -18.46 -16.69 1.54
CA ASP A 421 -17.76 -15.97 0.48
C ASP A 421 -16.57 -15.16 0.99
N SER A 422 -16.78 -14.45 2.11
CA SER A 422 -15.77 -13.62 2.78
C SER A 422 -14.54 -14.42 3.19
N LEU A 423 -14.73 -15.69 3.60
CA LEU A 423 -13.65 -16.57 4.06
C LEU A 423 -12.73 -17.00 2.91
N GLY A 424 -13.26 -17.15 1.69
CA GLY A 424 -12.43 -17.43 0.51
C GLY A 424 -11.47 -16.29 0.21
N TRP A 425 -11.93 -15.04 0.32
CA TRP A 425 -11.09 -13.85 0.20
C TRP A 425 -10.16 -13.65 1.41
N ALA A 426 -10.64 -13.98 2.61
CA ALA A 426 -9.87 -13.88 3.86
C ALA A 426 -8.57 -14.68 3.80
N ARG A 427 -8.60 -15.86 3.18
CA ARG A 427 -7.39 -16.69 3.02
C ARG A 427 -6.32 -16.01 2.16
N TYR A 428 -6.72 -15.23 1.16
CA TYR A 428 -5.78 -14.44 0.35
C TYR A 428 -5.32 -13.20 1.11
N GLY A 429 -6.24 -12.46 1.75
CA GLY A 429 -5.96 -11.21 2.46
C GLY A 429 -5.18 -11.38 3.77
N PHE A 430 -5.60 -12.31 4.63
CA PHE A 430 -5.05 -12.52 5.98
C PHE A 430 -4.13 -13.74 6.09
N GLY A 431 -4.15 -14.65 5.11
CA GLY A 431 -3.23 -15.80 5.06
C GLY A 431 -3.72 -17.00 5.88
N PRO A 432 -2.99 -17.43 6.92
CA PRO A 432 -3.25 -18.69 7.61
C PRO A 432 -4.63 -18.73 8.29
N ASP A 433 -5.19 -19.93 8.39
CA ASP A 433 -6.55 -20.18 8.89
C ASP A 433 -6.82 -19.54 10.26
N TRP A 434 -5.84 -19.54 11.17
CA TRP A 434 -5.99 -18.93 12.49
C TRP A 434 -6.23 -17.41 12.41
N ALA A 435 -5.59 -16.72 11.47
CA ALA A 435 -5.73 -15.27 11.28
C ALA A 435 -7.10 -14.94 10.68
N VAL A 436 -7.53 -15.75 9.69
CA VAL A 436 -8.88 -15.69 9.11
C VAL A 436 -9.94 -15.86 10.20
N ARG A 437 -9.82 -16.89 11.05
CA ARG A 437 -10.76 -17.15 12.14
C ARG A 437 -10.72 -16.08 13.24
N ALA A 438 -9.55 -15.51 13.53
CA ALA A 438 -9.44 -14.39 14.46
C ALA A 438 -10.22 -13.17 13.95
N LYS A 439 -10.05 -12.82 12.66
CA LYS A 439 -10.77 -11.71 12.05
C LYS A 439 -12.28 -11.95 11.97
N GLU A 440 -12.71 -13.16 11.62
CA GLU A 440 -14.11 -13.55 11.62
C GLU A 440 -14.74 -13.37 13.02
N ARG A 441 -14.06 -13.83 14.08
CA ARG A 441 -14.54 -13.66 15.47
C ARG A 441 -14.59 -12.20 15.92
N GLU A 442 -13.56 -11.42 15.58
CA GLU A 442 -13.51 -9.98 15.87
C GLU A 442 -14.75 -9.29 15.29
N ILE A 443 -15.07 -9.53 14.01
CA ILE A 443 -16.24 -8.92 13.36
C ILE A 443 -17.55 -9.49 13.90
N ALA A 444 -17.64 -10.80 14.11
CA ALA A 444 -18.84 -11.42 14.66
C ALA A 444 -19.19 -10.88 16.06
N SER A 445 -18.20 -10.53 16.88
CA SER A 445 -18.41 -9.94 18.22
C SER A 445 -18.99 -8.52 18.20
N LEU A 446 -19.04 -7.87 17.04
CA LEU A 446 -19.68 -6.56 16.90
C LEU A 446 -21.20 -6.67 16.89
N ASN A 447 -21.75 -7.82 16.47
CA ASN A 447 -23.18 -8.01 16.32
C ASN A 447 -23.83 -8.33 17.68
N PRO A 448 -24.75 -7.49 18.18
CA PRO A 448 -25.39 -7.70 19.49
C PRO A 448 -26.28 -8.94 19.58
N LEU A 449 -26.54 -9.64 18.47
CA LEU A 449 -27.27 -10.91 18.45
C LEU A 449 -26.39 -12.14 18.73
N ASN A 450 -25.07 -12.00 18.70
CA ASN A 450 -24.08 -13.05 18.99
C ASN A 450 -23.61 -12.94 20.44
#